data_AF-A0A5M8NYC5-F1
#
_entry.id   AF-A0A5M8NYC5-F1
#
_cell.length_a   1.000
_cell.length_b   1.000
_cell.length_c   1.000
_cell.angle_alpha   90.00
_cell.angle_beta   90.00
_cell.angle_gamma   90.00
#
_symmetry.space_group_name_H-M   'P 1'
#
loop_
_entity.id
_entity.type
_entity.pdbx_description
1 polymer ?
#
loop_
_entity_poly.entity_id
_entity_poly.type
_entity_poly.pdbx_seq_one_letter_code
_entity_poly.pdbx_strand_id
1 'polypeptide(L)'
;MEHCHLYDLGGSGIKIGTITLPSDDKVTNHIIVNNSIIHHGGYIFPCSVGLIIFHGSNNEITHNEIADFRYSAISAGWVWGYAHSPSKCNKIEFNHLHHLGWGELCDMGGVYTLGASEGTTVRNNVIHHVYSYDYGGWGLYTDEGSFGILMENNLVYVCKNSGFHQHYGRKNIIRNNIFALNLKAQLQVSRDEEQLSFTFTNNIVYFNRGDLLLGNVDRWKRLTVDMDHNCYWNTRVKGIDFYGMTYPEWKKLNRDTHSIIADPLFVNPEQYDFRFRNQSVAKKIKFKSFDYSQAGVYGSEEWLTKARLSPELLQEFNDVIK
;
A
#
# COMPACT_ATOMS: atom_id res chain seq x y z
N MET A 1 -5.87 18.48 12.69
CA MET A 1 -5.98 19.23 11.43
C MET A 1 -7.14 18.63 10.67
N GLU A 2 -8.14 19.45 10.35
CA GLU A 2 -9.33 18.97 9.66
C GLU A 2 -9.71 19.96 8.56
N HIS A 3 -10.04 19.45 7.37
CA HIS A 3 -10.51 20.27 6.25
C HIS A 3 -9.55 21.41 5.87
N CYS A 4 -8.27 21.08 5.71
CA CYS A 4 -7.21 22.03 5.37
C CYS A 4 -6.57 21.71 4.01
N HIS A 5 -6.07 22.73 3.32
CA HIS A 5 -5.34 22.59 2.06
C HIS A 5 -3.89 23.05 2.24
N LEU A 6 -2.95 22.10 2.14
CA LEU A 6 -1.52 22.33 2.17
C LEU A 6 -0.99 22.11 0.76
N TYR A 7 -0.29 23.12 0.23
CA TYR A 7 0.09 23.21 -1.18
C TYR A 7 1.44 23.91 -1.30
N ASP A 8 2.23 23.55 -2.32
CA ASP A 8 3.56 24.11 -2.63
C ASP A 8 4.53 24.03 -1.44
N LEU A 9 4.85 22.79 -1.09
CA LEU A 9 5.59 22.44 0.11
C LEU A 9 7.04 22.09 -0.24
N GLY A 10 8.00 22.83 0.34
CA GLY A 10 9.42 22.49 0.20
C GLY A 10 9.81 21.14 0.82
N GLY A 11 9.05 20.66 1.81
CA GLY A 11 9.29 19.39 2.49
C GLY A 11 7.98 18.69 2.87
N SER A 12 7.95 18.03 4.03
CA SER A 12 6.76 17.29 4.47
C SER A 12 5.59 18.21 4.80
N GLY A 13 4.38 17.78 4.46
CA GLY A 13 3.15 18.49 4.82
C GLY A 13 2.88 18.42 6.32
N ILE A 14 2.94 17.21 6.88
CA ILE A 14 2.64 16.98 8.29
C ILE A 14 3.70 16.08 8.93
N LYS A 15 4.14 16.48 10.14
CA LYS A 15 5.02 15.70 11.00
C LYS A 15 4.35 15.48 12.35
N ILE A 16 4.29 14.22 12.79
CA ILE A 16 3.78 13.80 14.09
C ILE A 16 4.90 13.11 14.86
N GLY A 17 5.10 13.52 16.11
CA GLY A 17 6.09 12.92 17.01
C GLY A 17 7.54 13.35 16.76
N THR A 18 8.44 12.71 17.49
CA THR A 18 9.88 13.00 17.52
C THR A 18 10.68 11.85 16.93
N ILE A 19 11.87 12.17 16.39
CA ILE A 19 12.83 11.16 15.90
C ILE A 19 13.58 10.45 17.04
N THR A 20 13.71 11.12 18.19
CA THR A 20 14.29 10.55 19.41
C THR A 20 13.20 9.80 20.14
N LEU A 21 13.46 8.53 20.48
CA LEU A 21 12.54 7.67 21.23
C LEU A 21 12.20 8.33 22.58
N PRO A 22 10.94 8.78 22.78
CA PRO A 22 10.53 9.37 24.05
C PRO A 22 10.32 8.26 25.09
N SER A 23 10.24 8.65 26.37
CA SER A 23 9.65 7.77 27.38
C SER A 23 8.17 7.53 27.07
N ASP A 24 7.63 6.38 27.48
CA ASP A 24 6.27 5.96 27.10
C ASP A 24 5.19 6.98 27.47
N ASP A 25 5.37 7.73 28.58
CA ASP A 25 4.49 8.79 29.05
C ASP A 25 4.54 10.08 28.20
N LYS A 26 5.49 10.19 27.27
CA LYS A 26 5.73 11.36 26.42
C LYS A 26 5.54 11.09 24.93
N VAL A 27 5.08 9.90 24.57
CA VAL A 27 4.76 9.55 23.18
C VAL A 27 3.67 10.48 22.66
N THR A 28 3.87 11.11 21.50
CA THR A 28 2.83 11.92 20.85
C THR A 28 1.66 11.03 20.45
N ASN A 29 0.44 11.38 20.83
CA ASN A 29 -0.71 10.52 20.58
C ASN A 29 -2.02 11.29 20.36
N HIS A 30 -3.02 10.61 19.79
CA HIS A 30 -4.36 11.15 19.51
C HIS A 30 -4.36 12.39 18.59
N ILE A 31 -3.43 12.43 17.63
CA ILE A 31 -3.45 13.45 16.58
C ILE A 31 -4.41 13.02 15.48
N ILE A 32 -5.31 13.93 15.10
CA ILE A 32 -6.27 13.75 14.02
C ILE A 32 -5.81 14.57 12.81
N VAL A 33 -5.71 13.93 11.67
CA VAL A 33 -5.56 14.52 10.34
C VAL A 33 -6.67 13.97 9.47
N ASN A 34 -7.72 14.78 9.28
CA ASN A 34 -8.92 14.33 8.61
C ASN A 34 -9.34 15.27 7.47
N ASN A 35 -9.91 14.70 6.40
CA ASN A 35 -10.55 15.44 5.32
C ASN A 35 -9.67 16.55 4.70
N SER A 36 -8.36 16.36 4.60
CA SER A 36 -7.42 17.39 4.19
C SER A 36 -6.76 17.07 2.84
N ILE A 37 -6.44 18.13 2.09
CA ILE A 37 -5.74 18.06 0.81
C ILE A 37 -4.29 18.46 1.04
N ILE A 38 -3.35 17.57 0.72
CA ILE A 38 -1.91 17.76 0.91
C ILE A 38 -1.21 17.45 -0.41
N HIS A 39 -0.92 18.49 -1.18
CA HIS A 39 -0.37 18.36 -2.54
C HIS A 39 0.97 19.06 -2.71
N HIS A 40 1.64 18.75 -3.83
CA HIS A 40 2.78 19.50 -4.37
C HIS A 40 3.90 19.63 -3.35
N GLY A 41 4.52 18.51 -2.99
CA GLY A 41 5.46 18.47 -1.87
C GLY A 41 6.78 17.77 -2.13
N GLY A 42 7.78 18.17 -1.34
CA GLY A 42 9.16 17.69 -1.48
C GLY A 42 9.97 18.44 -2.53
N TYR A 43 9.58 19.66 -2.91
CA TYR A 43 10.29 20.41 -3.96
C TYR A 43 11.68 20.92 -3.56
N ILE A 44 11.96 21.08 -2.27
CA ILE A 44 13.30 21.43 -1.74
C ILE A 44 13.97 20.21 -1.12
N PHE A 45 13.21 19.39 -0.41
CA PHE A 45 13.67 18.17 0.25
C PHE A 45 12.91 16.97 -0.33
N PRO A 46 13.34 16.40 -1.47
CA PRO A 46 12.62 15.32 -2.15
C PRO A 46 12.36 14.10 -1.28
N CYS A 47 13.23 13.81 -0.29
CA CYS A 47 13.06 12.69 0.65
C CYS A 47 11.94 12.90 1.69
N SER A 48 11.30 14.07 1.69
CA SER A 48 10.17 14.35 2.56
C SER A 48 8.92 13.64 2.06
N VAL A 49 8.11 13.15 3.00
CA VAL A 49 6.84 12.48 2.70
C VAL A 49 5.66 13.42 2.90
N GLY A 50 4.48 13.07 2.37
CA GLY A 50 3.25 13.82 2.61
C GLY A 50 2.93 13.99 4.09
N LEU A 51 2.94 12.87 4.81
CA LEU A 51 2.73 12.80 6.25
C LEU A 51 3.66 11.78 6.89
N ILE A 52 4.36 12.19 7.95
CA ILE A 52 5.20 11.30 8.74
C ILE A 52 4.72 11.21 10.19
N ILE A 53 4.57 9.99 10.67
CA ILE A 53 4.49 9.64 12.08
C ILE A 53 5.84 9.04 12.46
N PHE A 54 6.64 9.77 13.22
CA PHE A 54 7.86 9.23 13.82
C PHE A 54 7.48 8.33 15.02
N HIS A 55 7.86 8.71 16.24
CA HIS A 55 7.33 8.07 17.45
C HIS A 55 5.98 8.68 17.83
N GLY A 56 4.89 7.99 17.48
CA GLY A 56 3.54 8.40 17.84
C GLY A 56 2.48 7.31 17.71
N SER A 57 1.47 7.34 18.58
CA SER A 57 0.46 6.28 18.72
C SER A 57 -0.97 6.80 18.69
N ASN A 58 -1.94 5.94 18.42
CA ASN A 58 -3.37 6.28 18.48
C ASN A 58 -3.75 7.50 17.60
N ASN A 59 -3.02 7.73 16.50
CA ASN A 59 -3.31 8.83 15.59
C ASN A 59 -4.33 8.39 14.54
N GLU A 60 -5.12 9.34 14.05
CA GLU A 60 -6.14 9.11 13.03
C GLU A 60 -5.81 9.93 11.79
N ILE A 61 -5.35 9.24 10.74
CA ILE A 61 -5.03 9.80 9.43
C ILE A 61 -6.10 9.29 8.47
N THR A 62 -7.18 10.05 8.33
CA THR A 62 -8.39 9.60 7.64
C THR A 62 -8.88 10.54 6.56
N HIS A 63 -9.44 10.01 5.46
CA HIS A 63 -10.08 10.83 4.43
C HIS A 63 -9.20 11.95 3.85
N ASN A 64 -7.89 11.72 3.72
CA ASN A 64 -7.00 12.73 3.13
C ASN A 64 -6.71 12.44 1.66
N GLU A 65 -6.53 13.51 0.90
CA GLU A 65 -5.94 13.50 -0.44
C GLU A 65 -4.44 13.82 -0.29
N ILE A 66 -3.56 12.89 -0.66
CA ILE A 66 -2.10 13.12 -0.64
C ILE A 66 -1.52 12.78 -1.99
N ALA A 67 -1.07 13.80 -2.71
CA ALA A 67 -0.65 13.65 -4.10
C ALA A 67 0.47 14.60 -4.53
N ASP A 68 1.13 14.27 -5.64
CA ASP A 68 2.25 15.05 -6.19
C ASP A 68 3.39 15.27 -5.19
N PHE A 69 3.83 14.19 -4.54
CA PHE A 69 5.03 14.19 -3.68
C PHE A 69 6.19 13.48 -4.36
N ARG A 70 7.43 13.93 -4.08
CA ARG A 70 8.67 13.32 -4.63
C ARG A 70 9.10 12.01 -3.96
N TYR A 71 8.41 11.60 -2.90
CA TYR A 71 8.68 10.36 -2.17
C TYR A 71 7.37 9.72 -1.69
N SER A 72 7.39 8.99 -0.57
CA SER A 72 6.21 8.30 -0.02
C SER A 72 5.11 9.27 0.41
N ALA A 73 3.84 8.83 0.36
CA ALA A 73 2.74 9.65 0.85
C ALA A 73 2.64 9.63 2.38
N ILE A 74 2.61 8.43 2.98
CA ILE A 74 2.54 8.25 4.43
C ILE A 74 3.68 7.37 4.90
N SER A 75 4.42 7.83 5.92
CA SER A 75 5.41 7.05 6.66
C SER A 75 4.99 6.92 8.12
N ALA A 76 4.94 5.70 8.66
CA ALA A 76 4.55 5.45 10.05
C ALA A 76 5.52 4.53 10.79
N GLY A 77 6.08 5.04 11.90
CA GLY A 77 7.07 4.34 12.70
C GLY A 77 8.50 4.79 12.38
N TRP A 78 9.39 4.58 13.36
CA TRP A 78 10.78 5.07 13.29
C TRP A 78 11.75 4.17 14.08
N VAL A 79 11.46 2.87 14.16
CA VAL A 79 12.28 1.87 14.86
C VAL A 79 12.68 0.79 13.88
N TRP A 80 13.99 0.68 13.62
CA TRP A 80 14.54 -0.37 12.77
C TRP A 80 14.64 -1.69 13.54
N GLY A 81 14.09 -2.75 12.97
CA GLY A 81 14.08 -4.08 13.56
C GLY A 81 13.02 -4.28 14.65
N TYR A 82 13.26 -5.24 15.55
CA TYR A 82 12.27 -5.71 16.53
C TYR A 82 12.39 -5.07 17.92
N ALA A 83 13.07 -3.94 18.04
CA ALA A 83 13.13 -3.20 19.30
C ALA A 83 11.75 -2.65 19.70
N HIS A 84 11.62 -2.23 20.96
CA HIS A 84 10.40 -1.56 21.43
C HIS A 84 10.08 -0.36 20.55
N SER A 85 8.84 -0.32 20.05
CA SER A 85 8.31 0.77 19.24
C SER A 85 7.03 1.29 19.88
N PRO A 86 6.94 2.60 20.14
CA PRO A 86 5.72 3.20 20.65
C PRO A 86 4.70 3.46 19.53
N SER A 87 5.05 3.29 18.25
CA SER A 87 4.23 3.71 17.11
C SER A 87 3.09 2.74 16.78
N LYS A 88 2.16 2.58 17.72
CA LYS A 88 1.08 1.58 17.70
C LYS A 88 -0.31 2.19 17.57
N CYS A 89 -1.28 1.37 17.20
CA CYS A 89 -2.70 1.75 17.14
C CYS A 89 -3.00 2.96 16.23
N ASN A 90 -2.19 3.21 15.21
CA ASN A 90 -2.44 4.30 14.27
C ASN A 90 -3.48 3.86 13.23
N LYS A 91 -4.41 4.74 12.88
CA LYS A 91 -5.41 4.50 11.84
C LYS A 91 -5.01 5.27 10.59
N ILE A 92 -4.67 4.57 9.52
CA ILE A 92 -4.38 5.13 8.20
C ILE A 92 -5.47 4.63 7.26
N GLU A 93 -6.57 5.38 7.16
CA GLU A 93 -7.80 4.83 6.60
C GLU A 93 -8.54 5.76 5.65
N PHE A 94 -9.17 5.23 4.61
CA PHE A 94 -9.94 6.04 3.66
C PHE A 94 -9.14 7.17 3.01
N ASN A 95 -7.82 7.07 2.90
CA ASN A 95 -7.00 8.06 2.21
C ASN A 95 -6.87 7.72 0.73
N HIS A 96 -6.73 8.74 -0.11
CA HIS A 96 -6.41 8.62 -1.52
C HIS A 96 -4.98 9.16 -1.73
N LEU A 97 -4.07 8.24 -2.09
CA LEU A 97 -2.63 8.46 -2.11
C LEU A 97 -2.10 8.21 -3.52
N HIS A 98 -1.65 9.24 -4.24
CA HIS A 98 -1.31 9.03 -5.65
C HIS A 98 -0.34 9.99 -6.31
N HIS A 99 0.17 9.58 -7.48
CA HIS A 99 1.11 10.36 -8.29
C HIS A 99 2.35 10.74 -7.45
N LEU A 100 3.02 9.70 -6.98
CA LEU A 100 4.11 9.76 -6.01
C LEU A 100 5.43 9.39 -6.66
N GLY A 101 6.50 9.99 -6.17
CA GLY A 101 7.89 9.60 -6.44
C GLY A 101 8.53 10.25 -7.66
N TRP A 102 7.75 10.47 -8.72
CA TRP A 102 8.18 11.18 -9.95
C TRP A 102 9.50 10.65 -10.55
N GLY A 103 9.86 9.39 -10.26
CA GLY A 103 11.13 8.84 -10.72
C GLY A 103 12.36 9.54 -10.15
N GLU A 104 12.27 10.30 -9.06
CA GLU A 104 13.40 11.05 -8.48
C GLU A 104 14.20 10.22 -7.47
N LEU A 105 13.50 9.48 -6.60
CA LEU A 105 14.08 8.69 -5.51
C LEU A 105 13.72 7.21 -5.62
N CYS A 106 14.40 6.37 -4.82
CA CYS A 106 14.17 4.94 -4.70
C CYS A 106 13.59 4.59 -3.32
N ASP A 107 13.24 3.33 -3.08
CA ASP A 107 12.92 2.82 -1.73
C ASP A 107 11.68 3.41 -1.05
N MET A 108 10.62 3.59 -1.83
CA MET A 108 9.43 4.33 -1.40
C MET A 108 8.15 3.54 -1.58
N GLY A 109 7.07 4.00 -0.93
CA GLY A 109 5.74 3.49 -1.20
C GLY A 109 4.61 4.46 -0.87
N GLY A 110 3.36 4.08 -1.19
CA GLY A 110 2.18 4.86 -0.82
C GLY A 110 2.04 4.95 0.70
N VAL A 111 1.97 3.79 1.37
CA VAL A 111 2.05 3.68 2.83
C VAL A 111 3.27 2.86 3.20
N TYR A 112 4.22 3.51 3.85
CA TYR A 112 5.43 2.93 4.41
C TYR A 112 5.28 2.74 5.93
N THR A 113 5.67 1.59 6.45
CA THR A 113 5.69 1.31 7.89
C THR A 113 7.03 0.77 8.35
N LEU A 114 7.42 1.08 9.58
CA LEU A 114 8.70 0.70 10.15
C LEU A 114 8.60 0.33 11.64
N GLY A 115 9.09 -0.85 12.00
CA GLY A 115 9.07 -1.35 13.38
C GLY A 115 7.71 -1.86 13.89
N ALA A 116 7.69 -2.33 15.13
CA ALA A 116 6.49 -2.89 15.74
C ALA A 116 5.35 -1.85 15.82
N SER A 117 4.19 -2.21 15.29
CA SER A 117 3.08 -1.28 15.03
C SER A 117 1.73 -1.91 15.35
N GLU A 118 1.66 -2.76 16.37
CA GLU A 118 0.48 -3.56 16.68
C GLU A 118 -0.78 -2.69 16.84
N GLY A 119 -1.91 -3.20 16.34
CA GLY A 119 -3.18 -2.47 16.37
C GLY A 119 -3.29 -1.37 15.32
N THR A 120 -2.23 -1.07 14.57
CA THR A 120 -2.27 -0.15 13.42
C THR A 120 -3.08 -0.75 12.29
N THR A 121 -3.93 0.07 11.68
CA THR A 121 -4.77 -0.28 10.54
C THR A 121 -4.37 0.56 9.33
N VAL A 122 -4.19 -0.10 8.19
CA VAL A 122 -4.11 0.53 6.88
C VAL A 122 -5.30 0.00 6.08
N ARG A 123 -6.42 0.73 6.09
CA ARG A 123 -7.67 0.20 5.53
C ARG A 123 -8.49 1.14 4.66
N ASN A 124 -9.18 0.58 3.68
CA ASN A 124 -10.05 1.35 2.77
C ASN A 124 -9.32 2.49 2.03
N ASN A 125 -8.00 2.42 1.87
CA ASN A 125 -7.25 3.41 1.12
C ASN A 125 -7.26 3.09 -0.38
N VAL A 126 -7.14 4.12 -1.20
CA VAL A 126 -6.87 4.02 -2.64
C VAL A 126 -5.44 4.50 -2.87
N ILE A 127 -4.57 3.63 -3.37
CA ILE A 127 -3.14 3.92 -3.57
C ILE A 127 -2.79 3.64 -5.02
N HIS A 128 -2.31 4.64 -5.75
CA HIS A 128 -1.92 4.41 -7.14
C HIS A 128 -0.90 5.35 -7.74
N HIS A 129 -0.34 4.95 -8.89
CA HIS A 129 0.61 5.78 -9.62
C HIS A 129 1.81 6.14 -8.73
N VAL A 130 2.51 5.10 -8.26
CA VAL A 130 3.67 5.21 -7.37
C VAL A 130 4.92 4.82 -8.15
N TYR A 131 5.79 5.78 -8.44
CA TYR A 131 6.89 5.60 -9.38
C TYR A 131 8.23 6.08 -8.82
N SER A 132 9.15 5.13 -8.60
CA SER A 132 10.52 5.40 -8.14
C SER A 132 11.51 5.49 -9.31
N TYR A 133 12.72 5.98 -9.06
CA TYR A 133 13.80 6.06 -10.06
C TYR A 133 14.28 4.68 -10.53
N ASP A 134 14.75 3.83 -9.62
CA ASP A 134 15.28 2.50 -9.93
C ASP A 134 14.47 1.39 -9.24
N TYR A 135 14.66 1.23 -7.93
CA TYR A 135 13.99 0.24 -7.09
C TYR A 135 12.95 0.86 -6.15
N GLY A 136 12.00 0.06 -5.69
CA GLY A 136 10.88 0.54 -4.87
C GLY A 136 9.73 1.10 -5.70
N GLY A 137 8.91 1.96 -5.09
CA GLY A 137 7.65 2.39 -5.72
C GLY A 137 6.57 1.34 -5.48
N TRP A 138 6.33 1.07 -4.20
CA TRP A 138 5.35 0.09 -3.72
C TRP A 138 4.03 0.75 -3.31
N GLY A 139 2.93 0.02 -3.37
CA GLY A 139 1.66 0.53 -2.83
C GLY A 139 1.66 0.51 -1.30
N LEU A 140 1.69 -0.71 -0.77
CA LEU A 140 1.81 -1.01 0.66
C LEU A 140 3.21 -1.55 0.94
N TYR A 141 3.99 -0.84 1.76
CA TYR A 141 5.37 -1.17 2.06
C TYR A 141 5.58 -1.36 3.56
N THR A 142 5.70 -2.62 3.96
CA THR A 142 6.11 -3.00 5.32
C THR A 142 7.61 -3.22 5.40
N ASP A 143 8.32 -2.23 5.95
CA ASP A 143 9.77 -2.27 6.07
C ASP A 143 10.24 -2.90 7.38
N GLU A 144 11.55 -2.83 7.64
CA GLU A 144 12.29 -3.46 8.73
C GLU A 144 11.52 -3.54 10.07
N GLY A 145 11.21 -4.76 10.49
CA GLY A 145 10.60 -5.02 11.80
C GLY A 145 9.11 -4.69 11.89
N SER A 146 8.47 -4.32 10.78
CA SER A 146 7.01 -4.10 10.72
C SER A 146 6.25 -5.31 11.25
N PHE A 147 5.44 -5.10 12.29
CA PHE A 147 4.77 -6.19 12.99
C PHE A 147 3.36 -5.79 13.46
N GLY A 148 2.41 -6.69 13.25
CA GLY A 148 1.08 -6.64 13.86
C GLY A 148 0.14 -5.65 13.18
N ILE A 149 0.40 -5.32 11.92
CA ILE A 149 -0.36 -4.34 11.14
C ILE A 149 -1.48 -5.06 10.38
N LEU A 150 -2.69 -4.49 10.40
CA LEU A 150 -3.81 -4.94 9.57
C LEU A 150 -3.91 -4.07 8.31
N MET A 151 -3.67 -4.66 7.15
CA MET A 151 -3.84 -4.04 5.84
C MET A 151 -5.06 -4.64 5.14
N GLU A 152 -6.20 -3.94 5.17
CA GLU A 152 -7.50 -4.49 4.77
C GLU A 152 -8.30 -3.57 3.85
N ASN A 153 -8.98 -4.12 2.85
CA ASN A 153 -9.86 -3.36 1.96
C ASN A 153 -9.16 -2.20 1.21
N ASN A 154 -7.88 -2.32 0.90
CA ASN A 154 -7.20 -1.30 0.09
C ASN A 154 -7.35 -1.65 -1.39
N LEU A 155 -7.55 -0.61 -2.22
CA LEU A 155 -7.39 -0.69 -3.66
C LEU A 155 -6.01 -0.13 -4.00
N VAL A 156 -5.15 -0.96 -4.59
CA VAL A 156 -3.75 -0.61 -4.87
C VAL A 156 -3.43 -0.93 -6.32
N TYR A 157 -3.05 0.07 -7.11
CA TYR A 157 -2.80 -0.14 -8.53
C TYR A 157 -1.74 0.77 -9.16
N VAL A 158 -1.13 0.33 -10.27
CA VAL A 158 -0.13 1.13 -11.02
C VAL A 158 1.04 1.57 -10.11
N CYS A 159 1.52 0.65 -9.25
CA CYS A 159 2.77 0.83 -8.53
C CYS A 159 3.92 0.23 -9.34
N LYS A 160 5.09 0.90 -9.36
CA LYS A 160 6.25 0.50 -10.17
C LYS A 160 6.74 -0.91 -9.84
N ASN A 161 7.05 -1.18 -8.58
CA ASN A 161 7.62 -2.46 -8.20
C ASN A 161 6.55 -3.50 -7.90
N SER A 162 5.68 -3.22 -6.92
CA SER A 162 4.56 -4.10 -6.57
C SER A 162 3.48 -3.38 -5.76
N GLY A 163 2.27 -3.95 -5.76
CA GLY A 163 1.17 -3.43 -4.95
C GLY A 163 1.40 -3.67 -3.46
N PHE A 164 1.99 -4.81 -3.11
CA PHE A 164 2.42 -5.11 -1.73
C PHE A 164 3.89 -5.51 -1.68
N HIS A 165 4.59 -5.02 -0.67
CA HIS A 165 5.94 -5.42 -0.33
C HIS A 165 6.12 -5.66 1.17
N GLN A 166 6.82 -6.74 1.48
CA GLN A 166 7.34 -7.05 2.80
C GLN A 166 8.87 -7.12 2.74
N HIS A 167 9.57 -6.25 3.47
CA HIS A 167 10.99 -6.42 3.67
C HIS A 167 11.27 -7.59 4.63
N TYR A 168 11.30 -7.33 5.93
CA TYR A 168 11.24 -8.32 6.98
C TYR A 168 10.39 -7.77 8.12
N GLY A 169 9.69 -8.66 8.79
CA GLY A 169 8.57 -8.32 9.63
C GLY A 169 7.85 -9.61 10.00
N ARG A 170 6.87 -9.51 10.90
CA ARG A 170 6.15 -10.68 11.37
C ARG A 170 4.67 -10.40 11.54
N LYS A 171 3.85 -11.43 11.40
CA LYS A 171 2.39 -11.45 11.70
C LYS A 171 1.62 -10.22 11.20
N ASN A 172 2.02 -9.64 10.06
CA ASN A 172 1.20 -8.65 9.37
C ASN A 172 0.03 -9.36 8.68
N ILE A 173 -1.14 -8.72 8.61
CA ILE A 173 -2.35 -9.32 8.04
C ILE A 173 -2.74 -8.50 6.82
N ILE A 174 -2.58 -9.08 5.64
CA ILE A 174 -2.94 -8.47 4.35
C ILE A 174 -4.16 -9.21 3.84
N ARG A 175 -5.35 -8.63 3.99
CA ARG A 175 -6.58 -9.31 3.60
C ARG A 175 -7.58 -8.46 2.87
N ASN A 176 -8.36 -9.08 2.00
CA ASN A 176 -9.49 -8.42 1.34
C ASN A 176 -9.10 -7.16 0.54
N ASN A 177 -7.87 -7.13 0.00
CA ASN A 177 -7.38 -6.03 -0.85
C ASN A 177 -7.55 -6.38 -2.34
N ILE A 178 -7.59 -5.34 -3.18
CA ILE A 178 -7.47 -5.47 -4.64
C ILE A 178 -6.11 -4.90 -5.03
N PHE A 179 -5.22 -5.76 -5.52
CA PHE A 179 -3.95 -5.37 -6.13
C PHE A 179 -4.07 -5.48 -7.64
N ALA A 180 -3.90 -4.38 -8.36
CA ALA A 180 -4.16 -4.36 -9.78
C ALA A 180 -3.11 -3.64 -10.63
N LEU A 181 -2.79 -4.18 -11.80
CA LEU A 181 -2.08 -3.45 -12.86
C LEU A 181 -0.73 -2.83 -12.43
N ASN A 182 -0.03 -3.44 -11.48
CA ASN A 182 1.31 -2.99 -11.09
C ASN A 182 2.33 -3.35 -12.18
N LEU A 183 3.41 -2.56 -12.29
CA LEU A 183 4.27 -2.53 -13.47
C LEU A 183 5.26 -3.70 -13.54
N LYS A 184 6.13 -3.87 -12.54
CA LYS A 184 7.13 -4.94 -12.50
C LYS A 184 6.58 -6.25 -11.94
N ALA A 185 5.87 -6.21 -10.82
CA ALA A 185 5.21 -7.37 -10.23
C ALA A 185 4.01 -6.99 -9.36
N GLN A 186 3.30 -7.98 -8.80
CA GLN A 186 2.13 -7.71 -7.95
C GLN A 186 2.45 -7.79 -6.46
N LEU A 187 3.27 -8.76 -6.06
CA LEU A 187 3.72 -8.97 -4.68
C LEU A 187 5.24 -9.10 -4.65
N GLN A 188 5.89 -8.54 -3.63
CA GLN A 188 7.35 -8.62 -3.50
C GLN A 188 7.78 -8.89 -2.06
N VAL A 189 8.84 -9.68 -1.89
CA VAL A 189 9.50 -9.89 -0.60
C VAL A 189 11.01 -9.72 -0.71
N SER A 190 11.65 -9.17 0.33
CA SER A 190 13.11 -8.95 0.32
C SER A 190 13.89 -9.88 1.24
N ARG A 191 13.36 -10.28 2.39
CA ARG A 191 14.11 -11.12 3.35
C ARG A 191 13.19 -12.17 3.97
N ASP A 192 13.69 -13.40 4.03
CA ASP A 192 13.04 -14.51 4.71
C ASP A 192 13.49 -14.64 6.16
N GLU A 193 12.55 -15.02 7.03
CA GLU A 193 12.77 -15.32 8.44
C GLU A 193 11.96 -16.57 8.82
N GLU A 194 12.36 -17.25 9.89
CA GLU A 194 11.71 -18.48 10.36
C GLU A 194 10.28 -18.22 10.87
N GLN A 195 10.06 -17.07 11.50
CA GLN A 195 8.77 -16.67 12.04
C GLN A 195 7.75 -16.34 10.93
N LEU A 196 6.46 -16.48 11.24
CA LEU A 196 5.39 -16.08 10.32
C LEU A 196 5.56 -14.60 9.93
N SER A 197 5.86 -14.37 8.66
CA SER A 197 6.10 -13.03 8.12
C SER A 197 4.78 -12.28 7.96
N PHE A 198 3.85 -12.86 7.19
CA PHE A 198 2.52 -12.29 7.02
C PHE A 198 1.48 -13.35 6.64
N THR A 199 0.21 -13.00 6.88
CA THR A 199 -0.96 -13.68 6.36
C THR A 199 -1.47 -12.89 5.14
N PHE A 200 -1.69 -13.57 4.01
CA PHE A 200 -2.22 -12.99 2.78
C PHE A 200 -3.46 -13.75 2.33
N THR A 201 -4.65 -13.23 2.68
CA THR A 201 -5.90 -13.97 2.49
C THR A 201 -7.02 -13.14 1.88
N ASN A 202 -7.92 -13.79 1.15
CA ASN A 202 -9.09 -13.12 0.59
C ASN A 202 -8.74 -11.95 -0.34
N ASN A 203 -7.54 -11.91 -0.94
CA ASN A 203 -7.15 -10.81 -1.82
C ASN A 203 -7.45 -11.14 -3.29
N ILE A 204 -7.63 -10.11 -4.11
CA ILE A 204 -7.69 -10.22 -5.56
C ILE A 204 -6.44 -9.59 -6.15
N VAL A 205 -5.74 -10.33 -7.01
CA VAL A 205 -4.56 -9.88 -7.74
C VAL A 205 -4.86 -9.95 -9.24
N TYR A 206 -5.01 -8.78 -9.87
CA TYR A 206 -5.40 -8.63 -11.28
C TYR A 206 -4.30 -7.93 -12.07
N PHE A 207 -3.76 -8.52 -13.12
CA PHE A 207 -2.64 -7.91 -13.83
C PHE A 207 -2.61 -8.24 -15.31
N ASN A 208 -2.08 -7.31 -16.09
CA ASN A 208 -1.89 -7.44 -17.53
C ASN A 208 -0.42 -7.24 -17.95
N ARG A 209 0.48 -7.03 -16.97
CA ARG A 209 1.92 -6.84 -17.13
C ARG A 209 2.66 -7.30 -15.87
N GLY A 210 3.99 -7.39 -15.94
CA GLY A 210 4.82 -7.80 -14.81
C GLY A 210 4.59 -9.24 -14.33
N ASP A 211 5.26 -9.63 -13.26
CA ASP A 211 5.15 -10.96 -12.66
C ASP A 211 4.14 -10.99 -11.50
N LEU A 212 3.70 -12.18 -11.07
CA LEU A 212 2.91 -12.26 -9.83
C LEU A 212 3.80 -11.93 -8.62
N LEU A 213 4.94 -12.61 -8.53
CA LEU A 213 5.86 -12.53 -7.40
C LEU A 213 7.18 -11.94 -7.88
N LEU A 214 7.79 -11.06 -7.08
CA LEU A 214 9.14 -10.56 -7.27
C LEU A 214 9.98 -10.86 -6.03
N GLY A 215 11.27 -11.14 -6.23
CA GLY A 215 12.19 -11.51 -5.15
C GLY A 215 13.12 -12.64 -5.57
N ASN A 216 13.66 -13.39 -4.62
CA ASN A 216 14.47 -14.58 -4.91
C ASN A 216 13.61 -15.85 -4.71
N VAL A 217 13.71 -16.81 -5.63
CA VAL A 217 12.89 -18.05 -5.64
C VAL A 217 13.03 -18.84 -4.34
N ASP A 218 14.24 -18.94 -3.81
CA ASP A 218 14.49 -19.67 -2.58
C ASP A 218 13.97 -18.91 -1.37
N ARG A 219 13.89 -17.57 -1.43
CA ARG A 219 13.23 -16.77 -0.38
C ARG A 219 11.76 -17.09 -0.32
N TRP A 220 11.04 -17.06 -1.44
CA TRP A 220 9.62 -17.42 -1.45
C TRP A 220 9.38 -18.84 -0.93
N LYS A 221 10.26 -19.80 -1.24
CA LYS A 221 10.16 -21.18 -0.73
C LYS A 221 10.41 -21.29 0.78
N ARG A 222 11.38 -20.54 1.33
CA ARG A 222 11.76 -20.58 2.75
C ARG A 222 10.90 -19.70 3.65
N LEU A 223 10.35 -18.62 3.12
CA LEU A 223 9.56 -17.65 3.87
C LEU A 223 8.35 -18.31 4.51
N THR A 224 8.15 -18.15 5.82
CA THR A 224 6.94 -18.61 6.50
C THR A 224 5.81 -17.61 6.24
N VAL A 225 4.87 -17.97 5.34
CA VAL A 225 3.66 -17.18 5.03
C VAL A 225 2.43 -18.05 5.11
N ASP A 226 1.33 -17.42 5.52
CA ASP A 226 0.00 -18.02 5.48
C ASP A 226 -0.80 -17.37 4.34
N MET A 227 -0.82 -18.03 3.18
CA MET A 227 -1.55 -17.56 2.01
C MET A 227 -2.72 -18.48 1.75
N ASP A 228 -3.94 -17.95 1.64
CA ASP A 228 -5.10 -18.77 1.29
C ASP A 228 -6.31 -17.95 0.83
N HIS A 229 -7.23 -18.59 0.10
CA HIS A 229 -8.45 -17.96 -0.42
C HIS A 229 -8.14 -16.67 -1.19
N ASN A 230 -7.19 -16.67 -2.11
CA ASN A 230 -6.87 -15.54 -2.98
C ASN A 230 -7.36 -15.81 -4.42
N CYS A 231 -7.60 -14.74 -5.17
CA CYS A 231 -7.92 -14.82 -6.60
C CYS A 231 -6.79 -14.19 -7.39
N TYR A 232 -6.21 -14.94 -8.32
CA TYR A 232 -5.15 -14.48 -9.20
C TYR A 232 -5.66 -14.47 -10.64
N TRP A 233 -5.44 -13.37 -11.36
CA TRP A 233 -5.82 -13.25 -12.76
C TRP A 233 -4.77 -12.47 -13.54
N ASN A 234 -4.13 -13.16 -14.48
CA ASN A 234 -3.26 -12.56 -15.48
C ASN A 234 -4.02 -12.53 -16.81
N THR A 235 -4.29 -11.35 -17.35
CA THR A 235 -5.08 -11.23 -18.59
C THR A 235 -4.33 -11.73 -19.82
N ARG A 236 -3.00 -11.88 -19.75
CA ARG A 236 -2.16 -12.30 -20.88
C ARG A 236 -2.10 -13.81 -21.07
N VAL A 237 -2.29 -14.59 -20.01
CA VAL A 237 -2.07 -16.05 -20.01
C VAL A 237 -3.06 -16.77 -19.11
N LYS A 238 -3.42 -18.01 -19.45
CA LYS A 238 -4.38 -18.82 -18.67
C LYS A 238 -3.82 -19.41 -17.37
N GLY A 239 -2.49 -19.46 -17.23
CA GLY A 239 -1.81 -19.97 -16.04
C GLY A 239 -1.16 -18.84 -15.25
N ILE A 240 -0.82 -19.11 -13.99
CA ILE A 240 -0.07 -18.19 -13.14
C ILE A 240 1.22 -18.89 -12.74
N ASP A 241 2.32 -18.22 -13.01
CA ASP A 241 3.63 -18.64 -12.54
C ASP A 241 3.84 -18.12 -11.11
N PHE A 242 4.05 -19.05 -10.18
CA PHE A 242 4.44 -18.76 -8.80
C PHE A 242 5.97 -18.84 -8.70
N TYR A 243 6.63 -18.04 -9.54
CA TYR A 243 8.09 -17.90 -9.59
C TYR A 243 8.81 -19.22 -9.92
N GLY A 244 8.45 -19.81 -11.06
CA GLY A 244 8.94 -21.10 -11.57
C GLY A 244 8.13 -22.32 -11.12
N MET A 245 7.04 -22.12 -10.38
CA MET A 245 6.13 -23.18 -9.95
C MET A 245 4.76 -22.99 -10.57
N THR A 246 4.18 -24.08 -11.08
CA THR A 246 2.78 -24.12 -11.44
C THR A 246 1.89 -24.04 -10.20
N TYR A 247 0.65 -23.62 -10.37
CA TYR A 247 -0.30 -23.55 -9.25
C TYR A 247 -0.50 -24.88 -8.47
N PRO A 248 -0.56 -26.06 -9.12
CA PRO A 248 -0.56 -27.34 -8.40
C PRO A 248 0.70 -27.60 -7.57
N GLU A 249 1.88 -27.15 -8.01
CA GLU A 249 3.13 -27.29 -7.26
C GLU A 249 3.17 -26.33 -6.08
N TRP A 250 2.75 -25.09 -6.27
CA TRP A 250 2.62 -24.10 -5.20
C TRP A 250 1.75 -24.62 -4.05
N LYS A 251 0.62 -25.26 -4.38
CA LYS A 251 -0.28 -25.86 -3.38
C LYS A 251 0.33 -27.00 -2.57
N LYS A 252 1.30 -27.73 -3.14
CA LYS A 252 1.99 -28.83 -2.42
C LYS A 252 2.89 -28.32 -1.29
N LEU A 253 3.21 -27.03 -1.28
CA LEU A 253 3.93 -26.39 -0.17
C LEU A 253 3.02 -26.12 1.04
N ASN A 254 1.80 -26.68 1.08
CA ASN A 254 0.75 -26.39 2.06
C ASN A 254 0.42 -24.88 2.12
N ARG A 255 0.40 -24.24 0.95
CA ARG A 255 0.04 -22.83 0.78
C ARG A 255 -1.11 -22.73 -0.22
N ASP A 256 -1.94 -21.72 -0.05
CA ASP A 256 -2.85 -21.22 -1.08
C ASP A 256 -3.83 -22.29 -1.59
N THR A 257 -4.24 -23.21 -0.71
CA THR A 257 -4.95 -24.44 -1.10
C THR A 257 -6.37 -24.19 -1.59
N HIS A 258 -7.02 -23.12 -1.13
CA HIS A 258 -8.37 -22.69 -1.50
C HIS A 258 -8.39 -21.49 -2.46
N SER A 259 -7.23 -21.07 -2.95
CA SER A 259 -7.13 -19.99 -3.91
C SER A 259 -7.60 -20.41 -5.29
N ILE A 260 -7.85 -19.44 -6.16
CA ILE A 260 -8.35 -19.70 -7.51
C ILE A 260 -7.64 -18.82 -8.55
N ILE A 261 -7.49 -19.37 -9.75
CA ILE A 261 -7.08 -18.62 -10.93
C ILE A 261 -8.33 -18.40 -11.77
N ALA A 262 -8.86 -17.18 -11.77
CA ALA A 262 -10.11 -16.84 -12.44
C ALA A 262 -10.25 -15.34 -12.64
N ASP A 263 -10.91 -14.92 -13.72
CA ASP A 263 -11.29 -13.51 -13.93
C ASP A 263 -12.21 -13.06 -12.79
N PRO A 264 -11.86 -12.01 -12.01
CA PRO A 264 -12.71 -11.49 -10.94
C PRO A 264 -14.00 -10.84 -11.45
N LEU A 265 -14.17 -10.67 -12.77
CA LEU A 265 -15.34 -10.09 -13.42
C LEU A 265 -15.56 -8.61 -13.06
N PHE A 266 -14.48 -7.83 -13.05
CA PHE A 266 -14.53 -6.38 -12.89
C PHE A 266 -15.27 -5.70 -14.06
N VAL A 267 -15.81 -4.50 -13.82
CA VAL A 267 -16.56 -3.68 -14.79
C VAL A 267 -15.65 -3.20 -15.92
N ASN A 268 -14.58 -2.48 -15.58
CA ASN A 268 -13.65 -1.95 -16.57
C ASN A 268 -12.26 -1.68 -15.95
N PRO A 269 -11.50 -2.75 -15.66
CA PRO A 269 -10.22 -2.61 -14.96
C PRO A 269 -9.17 -1.82 -15.76
N GLU A 270 -9.23 -1.81 -17.09
CA GLU A 270 -8.33 -1.01 -17.96
C GLU A 270 -8.57 0.51 -17.82
N GLN A 271 -9.71 0.92 -17.26
CA GLN A 271 -10.02 2.31 -16.88
C GLN A 271 -10.09 2.45 -15.35
N TYR A 272 -9.42 1.55 -14.61
CA TYR A 272 -9.35 1.54 -13.15
C TYR A 272 -10.70 1.37 -12.43
N ASP A 273 -11.72 0.84 -13.11
CA ASP A 273 -13.01 0.48 -12.49
C ASP A 273 -13.02 -0.99 -12.08
N PHE A 274 -12.69 -1.21 -10.80
CA PHE A 274 -12.65 -2.51 -10.13
C PHE A 274 -13.97 -2.89 -9.44
N ARG A 275 -15.09 -2.23 -9.78
CA ARG A 275 -16.41 -2.71 -9.33
C ARG A 275 -16.70 -4.05 -9.99
N PHE A 276 -17.50 -4.89 -9.35
CA PHE A 276 -17.84 -6.21 -9.88
C PHE A 276 -19.06 -6.15 -10.80
N ARG A 277 -18.94 -6.68 -12.02
CA ARG A 277 -20.11 -7.05 -12.84
C ARG A 277 -20.85 -8.24 -12.22
N ASN A 278 -20.10 -9.17 -11.63
CA ASN A 278 -20.63 -10.34 -10.95
C ASN A 278 -19.66 -10.81 -9.86
N GLN A 279 -20.16 -11.01 -8.64
CA GLN A 279 -19.34 -11.39 -7.49
C GLN A 279 -19.15 -12.92 -7.32
N SER A 280 -19.48 -13.74 -8.32
CA SER A 280 -19.40 -15.20 -8.21
C SER A 280 -17.99 -15.70 -7.89
N VAL A 281 -16.96 -15.06 -8.44
CA VAL A 281 -15.55 -15.38 -8.18
C VAL A 281 -15.11 -14.85 -6.82
N ALA A 282 -15.43 -13.60 -6.50
CA ALA A 282 -15.17 -13.00 -5.18
C ALA A 282 -15.76 -13.83 -4.03
N LYS A 283 -16.99 -14.36 -4.18
CA LYS A 283 -17.63 -15.20 -3.17
C LYS A 283 -16.88 -16.51 -2.89
N LYS A 284 -16.26 -17.13 -3.91
CA LYS A 284 -15.49 -18.39 -3.73
C LYS A 284 -14.29 -18.20 -2.81
N ILE A 285 -13.68 -17.03 -2.87
CA ILE A 285 -12.56 -16.66 -2.02
C ILE A 285 -12.99 -15.90 -0.77
N LYS A 286 -14.30 -15.85 -0.45
CA LYS A 286 -14.86 -15.11 0.69
C LYS A 286 -14.49 -13.61 0.72
N PHE A 287 -14.17 -13.03 -0.43
CA PHE A 287 -13.91 -11.60 -0.58
C PHE A 287 -15.18 -10.81 -0.28
N LYS A 288 -15.08 -9.80 0.57
CA LYS A 288 -16.13 -8.86 0.92
C LYS A 288 -15.94 -7.60 0.09
N SER A 289 -16.90 -7.30 -0.79
CA SER A 289 -16.85 -6.05 -1.55
C SER A 289 -16.81 -4.85 -0.62
N PHE A 290 -15.93 -3.89 -0.93
CA PHE A 290 -15.83 -2.60 -0.25
C PHE A 290 -15.93 -1.49 -1.29
N ASP A 291 -16.37 -0.32 -0.85
CA ASP A 291 -16.56 0.85 -1.70
C ASP A 291 -15.33 1.76 -1.58
N TYR A 292 -14.43 1.61 -2.53
CA TYR A 292 -13.20 2.40 -2.59
C TYR A 292 -13.44 3.85 -3.06
N SER A 293 -14.65 4.23 -3.48
CA SER A 293 -14.97 5.64 -3.82
C SER A 293 -15.10 6.54 -2.58
N GLN A 294 -15.12 5.93 -1.38
CA GLN A 294 -15.11 6.66 -0.10
C GLN A 294 -13.72 7.12 0.33
N ALA A 295 -12.66 6.69 -0.38
CA ALA A 295 -11.30 7.13 -0.11
C ALA A 295 -11.08 8.56 -0.63
N GLY A 296 -10.25 9.31 0.09
CA GLY A 296 -9.98 10.72 -0.18
C GLY A 296 -10.89 11.65 0.62
N VAL A 297 -10.91 12.91 0.22
CA VAL A 297 -11.71 13.95 0.88
C VAL A 297 -13.21 13.80 0.62
N TYR A 298 -14.02 14.37 1.51
CA TYR A 298 -15.48 14.43 1.39
C TYR A 298 -16.00 15.83 1.67
N GLY A 299 -17.20 16.16 1.17
CA GLY A 299 -17.86 17.44 1.43
C GLY A 299 -18.43 18.07 0.17
N SER A 300 -18.24 19.38 0.02
CA SER A 300 -18.76 20.15 -1.12
C SER A 300 -18.06 19.76 -2.43
N GLU A 301 -18.78 19.93 -3.54
CA GLU A 301 -18.20 19.76 -4.89
C GLU A 301 -16.96 20.64 -5.12
N GLU A 302 -16.92 21.83 -4.51
CA GLU A 302 -15.74 22.70 -4.54
C GLU A 302 -14.52 22.02 -3.90
N TRP A 303 -14.71 21.37 -2.73
CA TRP A 303 -13.64 20.67 -2.03
C TRP A 303 -13.16 19.43 -2.79
N LEU A 304 -14.11 18.63 -3.30
CA LEU A 304 -13.81 17.48 -4.14
C LEU A 304 -13.08 17.88 -5.43
N THR A 305 -13.46 19.01 -6.03
CA THR A 305 -12.80 19.53 -7.23
C THR A 305 -11.39 20.02 -6.91
N LYS A 306 -11.20 20.67 -5.76
CA LYS A 306 -9.88 21.16 -5.31
C LYS A 306 -8.88 20.03 -5.06
N ALA A 307 -9.35 18.85 -4.68
CA ALA A 307 -8.51 17.66 -4.48
C ALA A 307 -8.02 17.04 -5.80
N ARG A 308 -8.57 17.40 -6.95
CA ARG A 308 -8.13 16.84 -8.23
C ARG A 308 -6.86 17.52 -8.73
N LEU A 309 -5.87 16.73 -9.13
CA LEU A 309 -4.73 17.23 -9.91
C LEU A 309 -5.19 17.68 -11.31
N SER A 310 -4.46 18.64 -11.89
CA SER A 310 -4.77 19.13 -13.23
C SER A 310 -4.45 18.09 -14.32
N PRO A 311 -5.18 18.07 -15.44
CA PRO A 311 -4.87 17.17 -16.57
C PRO A 311 -3.43 17.29 -17.07
N GLU A 312 -2.87 18.50 -17.05
CA GLU A 312 -1.50 18.77 -17.46
C GLU A 312 -0.50 18.06 -16.55
N LEU A 313 -0.68 18.13 -15.23
CA LEU A 313 0.21 17.47 -14.27
C LEU A 313 0.11 15.94 -14.35
N LEU A 314 -1.10 15.42 -14.58
CA LEU A 314 -1.31 13.98 -14.81
C LEU A 314 -0.57 13.53 -16.08
N GLN A 315 -0.58 14.34 -17.14
CA GLN A 315 0.17 14.06 -18.37
C GLN A 315 1.68 14.11 -18.12
N GLU A 316 2.19 15.12 -17.41
CA GLU A 316 3.61 15.24 -17.05
C GLU A 316 4.09 14.02 -16.27
N PHE A 317 3.31 13.55 -15.29
CA PHE A 317 3.65 12.34 -14.53
C PHE A 317 3.69 11.10 -15.44
N ASN A 318 2.73 10.96 -16.36
CA ASN A 318 2.72 9.85 -17.31
C ASN A 318 3.92 9.88 -18.26
N ASP A 319 4.41 11.05 -18.66
CA ASP A 319 5.59 11.18 -19.52
C ASP A 319 6.89 10.76 -18.80
N VAL A 320 6.90 10.81 -17.47
CA VAL A 320 8.00 10.28 -16.64
C VAL A 320 7.97 8.75 -16.56
N ILE A 321 6.78 8.14 -16.55
CA ILE A 321 6.59 6.68 -16.57
C ILE A 321 6.84 6.15 -17.99
N LYS A 322 8.12 5.95 -18.33
CA LYS A 322 8.54 5.30 -19.58
C LYS A 322 8.39 3.78 -19.56
#